data_AF-A0A443S466-F1
#
_entry.id   AF-A0A443S466-F1
#
_cell.length_a   1.000
_cell.length_b   1.000
_cell.length_c   1.000
_cell.angle_alpha   90.00
_cell.angle_beta   90.00
_cell.angle_gamma   90.00
#
_symmetry.space_group_name_H-M   'P 1'
#
loop_
_entity.id
_entity.type
_entity.pdbx_description
1 polymer ?
#
loop_
_entity_poly.entity_id
_entity_poly.type
_entity_poly.pdbx_seq_one_letter_code
_entity_poly.pdbx_strand_id
1 'polypeptide(L)'
;MRCNFCELIEFYTKAGRIQKEYREAQRHGLPFPILWVTEYFTIDGEGIRFGRYYRLAGWYTHIVIWFAFALWLLTNILFQMVIQYGALLLVFTGKILVFANILYCNIRNPIPLEIPFESVDGKSTVWLKPSFSWCYYLNLVNGIICIILGVIAFYADLRYTDETAEFFGIDVLQNYEDFIAGTFNFRIIFAVISLFVVSRKMRAVKL
;
A
#
# COMPACT_ATOMS: atom_id res chain seq x y z
N MET A 1 -25.10 -24.33 15.27
CA MET A 1 -25.17 -23.47 14.06
C MET A 1 -23.77 -23.03 13.70
N ARG A 2 -23.33 -23.20 12.44
CA ARG A 2 -22.06 -22.63 11.97
C ARG A 2 -22.32 -21.18 11.53
N CYS A 3 -21.91 -20.23 12.36
CA CYS A 3 -21.97 -18.80 12.04
C CYS A 3 -20.61 -18.35 11.48
N ASN A 4 -20.30 -18.70 10.22
CA ASN A 4 -19.11 -18.21 9.51
C ASN A 4 -19.55 -17.34 8.33
N PHE A 5 -20.11 -16.17 8.62
CA PHE A 5 -20.47 -15.19 7.59
C PHE A 5 -19.30 -14.24 7.34
N CYS A 6 -18.88 -14.12 6.07
CA CYS A 6 -17.90 -13.15 5.61
C CYS A 6 -18.46 -12.51 4.33
N GLU A 7 -18.94 -11.27 4.42
CA GLU A 7 -19.39 -10.51 3.25
C GLU A 7 -18.40 -9.42 2.89
N LEU A 8 -18.16 -9.27 1.58
CA LEU A 8 -17.33 -8.22 1.02
C LEU A 8 -18.24 -7.13 0.44
N ILE A 9 -18.21 -5.94 1.05
CA ILE A 9 -18.93 -4.76 0.56
C ILE A 9 -17.90 -3.80 -0.03
N GLU A 10 -18.02 -3.50 -1.32
CA GLU A 10 -17.02 -2.70 -2.05
C GLU A 10 -17.36 -1.21 -2.04
N PHE A 11 -16.54 -0.44 -1.32
CA PHE A 11 -16.70 1.01 -1.17
C PHE A 11 -16.18 1.83 -2.36
N TYR A 12 -15.39 1.25 -3.26
CA TYR A 12 -14.51 1.99 -4.19
C TYR A 12 -15.16 2.39 -5.52
N THR A 13 -16.05 1.59 -6.11
CA THR A 13 -16.24 1.66 -7.57
C THR A 13 -17.31 2.65 -8.04
N LYS A 14 -18.39 2.93 -7.30
CA LYS A 14 -19.46 3.90 -7.72
C LYS A 14 -20.23 4.51 -6.55
N ALA A 15 -20.58 5.80 -6.66
CA ALA A 15 -21.52 6.45 -5.74
C ALA A 15 -22.90 5.76 -5.83
N GLY A 16 -23.47 5.40 -4.68
CA GLY A 16 -24.76 4.69 -4.60
C GLY A 16 -24.70 3.16 -4.76
N ARG A 17 -23.52 2.55 -5.01
CA ARG A 17 -23.40 1.08 -5.06
C ARG A 17 -23.66 0.44 -3.70
N ILE A 18 -23.15 1.04 -2.62
CA ILE A 18 -23.36 0.56 -1.24
C ILE A 18 -24.86 0.51 -0.90
N GLN A 19 -25.64 1.51 -1.34
CA GLN A 19 -27.10 1.51 -1.13
C GLN A 19 -27.82 0.42 -1.93
N LYS A 20 -27.28 0.02 -3.10
CA LYS A 20 -27.82 -1.10 -3.88
C LYS A 20 -27.47 -2.44 -3.25
N GLU A 21 -26.19 -2.64 -2.90
CA GLU A 21 -25.72 -3.85 -2.22
C GLU A 21 -26.43 -4.02 -0.87
N TYR A 22 -26.67 -2.94 -0.13
CA TYR A 22 -27.47 -2.99 1.10
C TYR A 22 -28.92 -3.43 0.86
N ARG A 23 -29.57 -2.93 -0.21
CA ARG A 23 -30.93 -3.37 -0.57
C ARG A 23 -31.00 -4.83 -1.03
N GLU A 24 -29.97 -5.28 -1.73
CA GLU A 24 -29.83 -6.70 -2.12
C GLU A 24 -29.60 -7.58 -0.89
N ALA A 25 -28.75 -7.13 0.03
CA ALA A 25 -28.51 -7.75 1.32
C ALA A 25 -29.79 -7.91 2.16
N GLN A 26 -30.64 -6.87 2.20
CA GLN A 26 -31.95 -6.93 2.84
C GLN A 26 -32.88 -7.96 2.17
N ARG A 27 -32.89 -8.03 0.83
CA ARG A 27 -33.70 -9.00 0.08
C ARG A 27 -33.25 -10.44 0.30
N HIS A 28 -31.94 -10.65 0.46
CA HIS A 28 -31.37 -11.96 0.74
C HIS A 28 -31.59 -12.44 2.17
N GLY A 29 -32.03 -11.56 3.09
CA GLY A 29 -32.32 -11.93 4.47
C GLY A 29 -31.06 -12.22 5.30
N LEU A 30 -30.02 -11.41 5.12
CA LEU A 30 -28.80 -11.49 5.94
C LEU A 30 -29.11 -11.31 7.44
N PRO A 31 -28.27 -11.87 8.33
CA PRO A 31 -28.50 -11.74 9.77
C PRO A 31 -28.39 -10.27 10.21
N PHE A 32 -29.26 -9.89 11.15
CA PHE A 32 -29.42 -8.51 11.64
C PHE A 32 -28.11 -7.78 12.00
N PRO A 33 -27.11 -8.41 12.66
CA PRO A 33 -25.86 -7.73 12.99
C PRO A 33 -25.08 -7.20 11.77
N ILE A 34 -25.13 -7.89 10.63
CA ILE A 34 -24.42 -7.49 9.40
C ILE A 34 -25.13 -6.30 8.75
N LEU A 35 -26.47 -6.38 8.70
CA LEU A 35 -27.31 -5.29 8.21
C LEU A 35 -27.14 -4.02 9.06
N TRP A 36 -27.05 -4.15 10.38
CA TRP A 36 -26.85 -3.04 11.32
C TRP A 36 -25.54 -2.29 11.06
N VAL A 37 -24.42 -3.01 10.91
CA VAL A 37 -23.13 -2.37 10.58
C VAL A 37 -23.18 -1.68 9.23
N THR A 38 -23.79 -2.32 8.24
CA THR A 38 -23.88 -1.77 6.88
C THR A 38 -24.72 -0.50 6.85
N GLU A 39 -25.79 -0.44 7.64
CA GLU A 39 -26.65 0.73 7.78
C GLU A 39 -25.85 1.97 8.23
N TYR A 40 -24.97 1.83 9.24
CA TYR A 40 -24.07 2.91 9.69
C TYR A 40 -23.17 3.48 8.59
N PHE A 41 -22.78 2.67 7.60
CA PHE A 41 -21.98 3.14 6.47
C PHE A 41 -22.82 3.74 5.32
N THR A 42 -24.13 3.46 5.28
CA THR A 42 -25.05 4.00 4.27
C THR A 42 -25.74 5.30 4.69
N ILE A 43 -25.85 5.56 5.99
CA ILE A 43 -26.41 6.80 6.53
C ILE A 43 -25.48 7.98 6.22
N ASP A 44 -26.01 9.02 5.57
CA ASP A 44 -25.28 10.21 5.11
C ASP A 44 -25.81 11.52 5.74
N GLY A 45 -26.35 11.44 6.96
CA GLY A 45 -26.99 12.55 7.72
C GLY A 45 -26.17 13.11 8.91
N GLU A 46 -26.59 14.28 9.42
CA GLU A 46 -26.18 14.93 10.69
C GLU A 46 -24.80 14.58 11.28
N GLY A 47 -23.72 15.07 10.65
CA GLY A 47 -22.35 14.97 11.20
C GLY A 47 -21.70 13.58 11.19
N ILE A 48 -22.44 12.50 10.95
CA ILE A 48 -21.99 11.10 11.04
C ILE A 48 -21.76 10.47 9.66
N ARG A 49 -21.04 11.16 8.76
CA ARG A 49 -20.78 10.71 7.38
C ARG A 49 -19.61 9.74 7.25
N PHE A 50 -19.64 8.62 7.97
CA PHE A 50 -18.53 7.67 8.02
C PHE A 50 -18.19 7.07 6.65
N GLY A 51 -19.20 6.67 5.86
CA GLY A 51 -18.99 6.05 4.55
C GLY A 51 -18.16 6.90 3.58
N ARG A 52 -18.28 8.24 3.65
CA ARG A 52 -17.51 9.16 2.79
C ARG A 52 -16.05 9.26 3.20
N TYR A 53 -15.77 9.41 4.50
CA TYR A 53 -14.40 9.54 5.01
C TYR A 53 -13.59 8.25 4.74
N TYR A 54 -14.17 7.07 4.97
CA TYR A 54 -13.49 5.80 4.68
C TYR A 54 -13.19 5.62 3.19
N ARG A 55 -14.11 6.03 2.30
CA ARG A 55 -13.89 6.00 0.85
C ARG A 55 -12.76 6.92 0.41
N LEU A 56 -12.76 8.15 0.90
CA LEU A 56 -11.72 9.14 0.59
C LEU A 56 -10.36 8.69 1.11
N ALA A 57 -10.28 8.25 2.38
CA ALA A 57 -9.06 7.73 2.98
C ALA A 57 -8.49 6.57 2.16
N GLY A 58 -9.35 5.61 1.77
CA GLY A 58 -8.94 4.49 0.93
C GLY A 58 -8.45 4.91 -0.46
N TRP A 59 -9.15 5.84 -1.12
CA TRP A 59 -8.78 6.31 -2.46
C TRP A 59 -7.42 7.01 -2.50
N TYR A 60 -7.18 7.96 -1.58
CA TYR A 60 -5.89 8.63 -1.51
C TYR A 60 -4.76 7.68 -1.11
N THR A 61 -4.98 6.82 -0.11
CA THR A 61 -3.97 5.85 0.33
C THR A 61 -3.61 4.87 -0.79
N HIS A 62 -4.60 4.42 -1.57
CA HIS A 62 -4.38 3.57 -2.73
C HIS A 62 -3.50 4.24 -3.79
N ILE A 63 -3.79 5.49 -4.16
CA ILE A 63 -2.97 6.24 -5.13
C ILE A 63 -1.53 6.41 -4.63
N VAL A 64 -1.34 6.79 -3.36
CA VAL A 64 -0.01 7.01 -2.78
C VAL A 64 0.80 5.71 -2.70
N ILE A 65 0.17 4.59 -2.36
CA ILE A 65 0.84 3.27 -2.34
C ILE A 65 1.25 2.84 -3.75
N TRP A 66 0.37 3.02 -4.76
CA TRP A 66 0.73 2.75 -6.15
C TRP A 66 1.89 3.63 -6.64
N PHE A 67 1.91 4.90 -6.23
CA PHE A 67 3.03 5.79 -6.50
C PHE A 67 4.32 5.32 -5.82
N ALA A 68 4.26 4.90 -4.55
CA ALA A 68 5.39 4.31 -3.85
C ALA A 68 5.90 3.02 -4.52
N PHE A 69 4.98 2.18 -5.02
CA PHE A 69 5.34 0.97 -5.77
C PHE A 69 6.09 1.29 -7.06
N ALA A 70 5.65 2.31 -7.81
CA ALA A 70 6.35 2.78 -9.01
C ALA A 70 7.75 3.32 -8.68
N LEU A 71 7.90 4.08 -7.60
CA LEU A 71 9.19 4.59 -7.14
C LEU A 71 10.13 3.48 -6.65
N TRP A 72 9.59 2.44 -6.01
CA TRP A 72 10.37 1.27 -5.65
C TRP A 72 10.90 0.54 -6.89
N LEU A 73 10.08 0.35 -7.92
CA LEU A 73 10.54 -0.23 -9.19
C LEU A 73 11.64 0.62 -9.84
N LEU A 74 11.45 1.95 -9.84
CA LEU A 74 12.46 2.89 -10.33
C LEU A 74 13.78 2.75 -9.55
N THR A 75 13.70 2.65 -8.22
CA THR A 75 14.86 2.46 -7.35
C THR A 75 15.66 1.19 -7.71
N ASN A 76 14.99 0.07 -7.98
CA ASN A 76 15.65 -1.18 -8.41
C ASN A 76 16.38 -1.01 -9.75
N ILE A 77 15.85 -0.22 -10.68
CA ILE A 77 16.51 0.07 -11.96
C ILE A 77 17.73 0.96 -11.74
N LEU A 78 17.64 1.96 -10.86
CA LEU A 78 18.76 2.87 -10.59
C LEU A 78 19.91 2.19 -9.87
N PHE A 79 19.65 1.22 -8.99
CA PHE A 79 20.73 0.46 -8.34
C PHE A 79 21.66 -0.23 -9.35
N GLN A 80 21.16 -0.57 -10.54
CA GLN A 80 21.95 -1.18 -11.59
C GLN A 80 22.80 -0.18 -12.40
N MET A 81 22.42 1.10 -12.38
CA MET A 81 23.10 2.16 -13.13
C MET A 81 24.03 2.99 -12.23
N VAL A 82 23.47 3.56 -11.16
CA VAL A 82 24.18 4.44 -10.23
C VAL A 82 23.63 4.24 -8.82
N ILE A 83 24.47 3.74 -7.92
CA ILE A 83 24.11 3.36 -6.54
C ILE A 83 23.61 4.57 -5.74
N GLN A 84 24.22 5.74 -5.90
CA GLN A 84 23.89 6.98 -5.18
C GLN A 84 22.43 7.41 -5.36
N TYR A 85 21.96 7.49 -6.61
CA TYR A 85 20.60 7.90 -6.91
C TYR A 85 19.59 6.81 -6.53
N GLY A 86 19.97 5.53 -6.60
CA GLY A 86 19.18 4.42 -6.07
C GLY A 86 18.95 4.53 -4.57
N ALA A 87 20.01 4.76 -3.78
CA ALA A 87 19.90 4.91 -2.33
C ALA A 87 18.99 6.09 -1.93
N LEU A 88 19.12 7.24 -2.60
CA LEU A 88 18.28 8.42 -2.35
C LEU A 88 16.80 8.16 -2.69
N LEU A 89 16.51 7.51 -3.82
CA LEU A 89 15.14 7.14 -4.18
C LEU A 89 14.54 6.09 -3.24
N LEU A 90 15.36 5.18 -2.71
CA LEU A 90 14.90 4.20 -1.72
C LEU A 90 14.40 4.88 -0.44
N VAL A 91 15.16 5.86 0.07
CA VAL A 91 14.75 6.67 1.23
C VAL A 91 13.48 7.46 0.92
N PHE A 92 13.39 8.05 -0.27
CA PHE A 92 12.21 8.81 -0.69
C PHE A 92 10.95 7.92 -0.77
N THR A 93 11.10 6.72 -1.32
CA THR A 93 10.03 5.72 -1.38
C THR A 93 9.54 5.33 0.03
N GLY A 94 10.47 5.08 0.96
CA GLY A 94 10.12 4.78 2.36
C GLY A 94 9.39 5.94 3.05
N LYS A 95 9.80 7.19 2.82
CA LYS A 95 9.10 8.38 3.33
C LYS A 95 7.67 8.48 2.80
N ILE A 96 7.44 8.16 1.52
CA ILE A 96 6.10 8.16 0.93
C ILE A 96 5.21 7.08 1.53
N LEU A 97 5.74 5.88 1.81
CA LEU A 97 5.00 4.83 2.50
C LEU A 97 4.58 5.26 3.92
N VAL A 98 5.47 5.89 4.68
CA VAL A 98 5.15 6.45 6.00
C VAL A 98 4.11 7.57 5.87
N PHE A 99 4.25 8.44 4.87
CA PHE A 99 3.29 9.51 4.58
C PHE A 99 1.91 8.96 4.23
N ALA A 100 1.81 7.84 3.49
CA ALA A 100 0.55 7.18 3.20
C ALA A 100 -0.19 6.75 4.48
N ASN A 101 0.54 6.22 5.47
CA ASN A 101 -0.03 5.85 6.78
C ASN A 101 -0.51 7.09 7.55
N ILE A 102 0.30 8.16 7.56
CA ILE A 102 -0.07 9.43 8.21
C ILE A 102 -1.33 10.02 7.57
N LEU A 103 -1.41 9.99 6.24
CA LEU A 103 -2.56 10.47 5.48
C LEU A 103 -3.81 9.66 5.82
N TYR A 104 -3.70 8.34 5.91
CA TYR A 104 -4.82 7.48 6.34
C TYR A 104 -5.31 7.84 7.76
N CYS A 105 -4.40 8.12 8.70
CA CYS A 105 -4.75 8.55 10.05
C CYS A 105 -5.42 9.94 10.10
N ASN A 106 -4.98 10.89 9.28
CA ASN A 106 -5.48 12.26 9.27
C ASN A 106 -6.85 12.41 8.60
N ILE A 107 -7.15 11.62 7.56
CA ILE A 107 -8.45 11.68 6.86
C ILE A 107 -9.56 10.99 7.67
N ARG A 108 -9.21 10.22 8.71
CA ARG A 108 -10.20 9.57 9.57
C ARG A 108 -11.06 10.63 10.28
N ASN A 109 -12.38 10.38 10.30
CA ASN A 109 -13.35 11.26 10.96
C ASN A 109 -12.92 11.52 12.43
N PRO A 110 -12.89 12.78 12.91
CA PRO A 110 -12.61 13.09 14.31
C PRO A 110 -13.61 12.47 15.30
N ILE A 111 -14.83 12.17 14.85
CA ILE A 111 -15.82 11.46 15.66
C ILE A 111 -15.52 9.95 15.59
N PRO A 112 -15.25 9.28 16.72
CA PRO A 112 -15.03 7.85 16.73
C PRO A 112 -16.30 7.11 16.31
N LEU A 113 -16.17 6.16 15.38
CA LEU A 113 -17.25 5.25 15.03
C LEU A 113 -17.43 4.25 16.17
N GLU A 114 -18.50 4.41 16.94
CA GLU A 114 -18.88 3.48 18.00
C GLU A 114 -20.24 2.87 17.63
N ILE A 115 -20.24 1.62 17.21
CA ILE A 115 -21.48 0.92 16.85
C ILE A 115 -21.95 0.14 18.09
N PRO A 116 -23.09 0.51 18.70
CA PRO A 116 -23.66 -0.24 19.81
C PRO A 116 -24.32 -1.51 19.29
N PHE A 117 -24.00 -2.63 19.94
CA PHE A 117 -24.73 -3.89 19.81
C PHE A 117 -25.41 -4.23 21.14
N GLU A 118 -26.66 -4.64 21.07
CA GLU A 118 -27.35 -5.22 22.21
C GLU A 118 -26.84 -6.65 22.44
N SER A 119 -26.41 -6.96 23.66
CA SER A 119 -26.08 -8.32 24.05
C SER A 119 -27.34 -9.20 24.04
N VAL A 120 -27.16 -10.50 23.79
CA VAL A 120 -28.23 -11.52 23.75
C VAL A 120 -29.06 -11.54 25.05
N ASP A 121 -28.47 -11.12 26.17
CA ASP A 121 -29.13 -11.03 27.49
C ASP A 121 -29.90 -9.71 27.74
N GLY A 122 -29.85 -8.73 26.82
CA GLY A 122 -30.54 -7.43 26.96
C GLY A 122 -30.01 -6.53 28.09
N LYS A 123 -28.98 -6.96 28.83
CA LYS A 123 -28.46 -6.29 30.04
C LYS A 123 -27.16 -5.51 29.83
N SER A 124 -26.46 -5.73 28.72
CA SER A 124 -25.18 -5.07 28.43
C SER A 124 -25.09 -4.64 26.97
N THR A 125 -24.60 -3.41 26.75
CA THR A 125 -24.29 -2.87 25.42
C THR A 125 -22.83 -3.15 25.09
N VAL A 126 -22.58 -3.88 24.00
CA VAL A 126 -21.22 -4.14 23.49
C VAL A 126 -20.89 -3.11 22.41
N TRP A 127 -19.82 -2.35 22.60
CA TRP A 127 -19.40 -1.31 21.67
C TRP A 127 -18.36 -1.85 20.69
N LEU A 128 -18.67 -1.84 19.39
CA LEU A 128 -17.69 -2.18 18.36
C LEU A 128 -16.87 -0.94 17.99
N LYS A 129 -15.58 -0.94 18.36
CA LYS A 129 -14.63 0.12 18.03
C LYS A 129 -13.67 -0.38 16.95
N PRO A 130 -13.58 0.26 15.76
CA PRO A 130 -12.66 -0.17 14.71
C PRO A 130 -11.21 0.11 15.14
N SER A 131 -10.40 -0.94 15.22
CA SER A 131 -8.96 -0.87 15.49
C SER A 131 -8.15 -0.93 14.19
N PHE A 132 -6.88 -0.51 14.24
CA PHE A 132 -5.98 -0.62 13.11
C PHE A 132 -5.65 -2.10 12.85
N SER A 133 -5.82 -2.54 11.60
CA SER A 133 -5.52 -3.91 11.19
C SER A 133 -4.03 -4.14 11.00
N TRP A 134 -3.63 -5.41 10.90
CA TRP A 134 -2.23 -5.81 10.70
C TRP A 134 -1.58 -5.21 9.43
N CYS A 135 -2.35 -5.04 8.35
CA CYS A 135 -1.86 -4.45 7.11
C CYS A 135 -1.33 -3.02 7.28
N TYR A 136 -1.90 -2.24 8.20
CA TYR A 136 -1.43 -0.90 8.54
C TYR A 136 -0.02 -0.97 9.14
N TYR A 137 0.18 -1.82 10.13
CA TYR A 137 1.49 -2.01 10.78
C TYR A 137 2.53 -2.57 9.82
N LEU A 138 2.16 -3.53 8.95
CA LEU A 138 3.07 -4.05 7.93
C LEU A 138 3.55 -2.96 6.98
N ASN A 139 2.66 -2.10 6.51
CA ASN A 139 3.03 -0.99 5.62
C ASN A 139 3.94 0.02 6.33
N LEU A 140 3.69 0.30 7.62
CA LEU A 140 4.52 1.18 8.43
C LEU A 140 5.93 0.60 8.63
N VAL A 141 6.03 -0.67 9.03
CA VAL A 141 7.30 -1.38 9.22
C VAL A 141 8.07 -1.45 7.90
N ASN A 142 7.41 -1.77 6.80
CA ASN A 142 8.03 -1.80 5.47
C ASN A 142 8.59 -0.43 5.08
N GLY A 143 7.86 0.66 5.32
CA GLY A 143 8.34 2.02 5.07
C GLY A 143 9.58 2.37 5.90
N ILE A 144 9.61 1.99 7.18
CA ILE A 144 10.76 2.21 8.07
C ILE A 144 11.98 1.40 7.60
N ILE A 145 11.79 0.13 7.24
CA ILE A 145 12.86 -0.73 6.72
C ILE A 145 13.47 -0.12 5.45
N CYS A 146 12.65 0.35 4.51
CA CYS A 146 13.16 1.02 3.30
C CYS A 146 14.00 2.27 3.62
N ILE A 147 13.60 3.08 4.60
CA ILE A 147 14.38 4.25 5.03
C ILE A 147 15.71 3.81 5.62
N ILE A 148 15.72 2.82 6.51
CA ILE A 148 16.95 2.32 7.16
C ILE A 148 17.90 1.75 6.11
N LEU A 149 17.43 0.89 5.22
CA LEU A 149 18.24 0.32 4.14
C LEU A 149 18.79 1.39 3.21
N GLY A 150 17.98 2.40 2.85
CA GLY A 150 18.44 3.51 2.02
C GLY A 150 19.50 4.38 2.70
N VAL A 151 19.37 4.64 4.00
CA VAL A 151 20.39 5.40 4.77
C VAL A 151 21.68 4.60 4.91
N ILE A 152 21.60 3.28 5.16
CA ILE A 152 22.78 2.41 5.22
C ILE A 152 23.49 2.40 3.87
N ALA A 153 22.76 2.24 2.76
CA ALA A 153 23.33 2.27 1.41
C ALA A 153 24.00 3.62 1.10
N PHE A 154 23.35 4.73 1.47
CA PHE A 154 23.91 6.07 1.30
C PHE A 154 25.18 6.29 2.14
N TYR A 155 25.20 5.81 3.38
CA TYR A 155 26.39 5.91 4.24
C TYR A 155 27.55 5.03 3.74
N ALA A 156 27.25 3.83 3.24
CA ALA A 156 28.25 2.93 2.68
C ALA A 156 28.92 3.53 1.44
N ASP A 157 28.14 4.15 0.56
CA ASP A 157 28.65 4.83 -0.64
C ASP A 157 29.59 6.00 -0.32
N LEU A 158 29.30 6.77 0.76
CA LEU A 158 30.16 7.86 1.22
C LEU A 158 31.49 7.40 1.83
N ARG A 159 31.57 6.18 2.36
CA ARG A 159 32.73 5.70 3.12
C ARG A 159 33.62 4.73 2.33
N TYR A 160 33.01 3.87 1.51
CA TYR A 160 33.69 2.75 0.84
C TYR A 160 33.15 2.57 -0.59
N THR A 161 33.32 3.58 -1.43
CA THR A 161 32.80 3.58 -2.81
C THR A 161 33.30 2.36 -3.60
N ASP A 162 34.56 1.97 -3.44
CA ASP A 162 35.18 0.86 -4.18
C ASP A 162 34.63 -0.52 -3.76
N GLU A 163 34.51 -0.78 -2.45
CA GLU A 163 33.97 -2.05 -1.94
C GLU A 163 32.47 -2.21 -2.24
N THR A 164 31.71 -1.11 -2.19
CA THR A 164 30.31 -1.14 -2.59
C THR A 164 30.14 -1.39 -4.09
N ALA A 165 31.01 -0.83 -4.93
CA ALA A 165 30.97 -1.07 -6.37
C ALA A 165 31.29 -2.54 -6.71
N GLU A 166 32.26 -3.15 -6.02
CA GLU A 166 32.59 -4.57 -6.15
C GLU A 166 31.43 -5.48 -5.71
N PHE A 167 30.78 -5.18 -4.58
CA PHE A 167 29.61 -5.93 -4.09
C PHE A 167 28.45 -5.94 -5.09
N PHE A 168 28.20 -4.83 -5.79
CA PHE A 168 27.18 -4.74 -6.82
C PHE A 168 27.68 -5.21 -8.21
N GLY A 169 28.96 -5.59 -8.34
CA GLY A 169 29.56 -6.08 -9.58
C GLY A 169 29.68 -5.00 -10.67
N ILE A 170 29.79 -3.73 -10.27
CA ILE A 170 29.85 -2.58 -11.16
C ILE A 170 31.31 -2.12 -11.26
N ASP A 171 31.92 -2.26 -12.43
CA ASP A 171 33.29 -1.78 -12.67
C ASP A 171 33.32 -0.24 -12.74
N VAL A 172 33.95 0.38 -11.75
CA VAL A 172 34.05 1.85 -11.61
C VAL A 172 34.77 2.47 -12.82
N LEU A 173 35.73 1.75 -13.41
CA LEU A 173 36.46 2.17 -14.61
C LEU A 173 35.55 2.26 -15.83
N GLN A 174 34.62 1.32 -15.99
CA GLN A 174 33.68 1.31 -17.11
C GLN A 174 32.68 2.48 -17.02
N ASN A 175 32.29 2.89 -15.81
CA ASN A 175 31.49 4.10 -15.61
C ASN A 175 32.23 5.39 -16.01
N TYR A 176 33.55 5.46 -15.78
CA TYR A 176 34.39 6.58 -16.21
C TYR A 176 34.54 6.63 -17.74
N GLU A 177 34.75 5.47 -18.37
CA GLU A 177 34.81 5.36 -19.83
C GLU A 177 33.48 5.73 -20.50
N ASP A 178 32.35 5.28 -19.96
CA ASP A 178 31.01 5.61 -20.47
C ASP A 178 30.67 7.11 -20.29
N PHE A 179 31.13 7.75 -19.21
CA PHE A 179 30.99 9.20 -18.99
C PHE A 179 31.81 10.02 -20.01
N ILE A 180 33.03 9.59 -20.33
CA ILE A 180 33.88 10.23 -21.36
C ILE A 180 33.34 9.97 -22.78
N ALA A 181 32.79 8.77 -23.02
CA ALA A 181 32.26 8.35 -24.31
C ALA A 181 30.80 8.83 -24.57
N GLY A 182 30.15 9.48 -23.61
CA GLY A 182 28.78 9.99 -23.75
C GLY A 182 27.72 8.93 -24.06
N THR A 183 28.03 7.65 -23.85
CA THR A 183 27.19 6.53 -24.32
C THR A 183 26.40 5.96 -23.14
N PHE A 184 25.15 6.40 -22.98
CA PHE A 184 24.26 5.89 -21.94
C PHE A 184 23.76 4.48 -22.31
N ASN A 185 24.27 3.45 -21.64
CA ASN A 185 24.03 2.05 -22.00
C ASN A 185 22.61 1.56 -21.62
N PHE A 186 21.60 1.90 -22.43
CA PHE A 186 20.18 1.51 -22.26
C PHE A 186 19.90 -0.01 -22.32
N ARG A 187 20.89 -0.83 -22.66
CA ARG A 187 20.74 -2.29 -22.88
C ARG A 187 20.35 -3.05 -21.60
N ILE A 188 20.75 -2.56 -20.42
CA ILE A 188 20.48 -3.22 -19.15
C ILE A 188 19.01 -3.05 -18.71
N ILE A 189 18.40 -1.89 -19.00
CA ILE A 189 16.97 -1.62 -18.73
C ILE A 189 16.07 -2.55 -19.55
N PHE A 190 16.39 -2.77 -20.82
CA PHE A 190 15.65 -3.68 -21.69
C PHE A 190 15.79 -5.16 -21.28
N ALA A 191 16.93 -5.56 -20.73
CA ALA A 191 17.16 -6.93 -20.26
C ALA A 191 16.28 -7.28 -19.05
N VAL A 192 16.11 -6.37 -18.09
CA VAL A 192 15.33 -6.62 -16.87
C VAL A 192 13.82 -6.59 -17.14
N ILE A 193 13.33 -5.67 -17.97
CA ILE A 193 11.92 -5.68 -18.41
C ILE A 193 11.61 -6.97 -19.17
N SER A 194 12.54 -7.43 -20.02
CA SER A 194 12.40 -8.71 -20.74
C SER A 194 12.42 -9.91 -19.81
N LEU A 195 13.26 -9.92 -18.75
CA LEU A 195 13.28 -10.99 -17.75
C LEU A 195 11.99 -11.05 -16.93
N PHE A 196 11.40 -9.90 -16.60
CA PHE A 196 10.12 -9.83 -15.87
C PHE A 196 8.93 -10.28 -16.76
N VAL A 197 8.96 -9.94 -18.06
CA VAL A 197 7.98 -10.42 -19.05
C VAL A 197 8.14 -11.92 -19.31
N VAL A 198 9.37 -12.43 -19.42
CA VAL A 198 9.68 -13.86 -19.60
C VAL A 198 9.30 -14.69 -18.37
N SER A 199 9.51 -14.17 -17.15
CA SER A 199 9.08 -14.81 -15.90
C SER A 199 7.55 -14.94 -15.78
N ARG A 200 6.79 -13.97 -16.33
CA ARG A 200 5.32 -14.10 -16.47
C ARG A 200 4.91 -15.14 -17.51
N LYS A 201 5.67 -15.28 -18.62
CA LYS A 201 5.36 -16.25 -19.68
C LYS A 201 5.65 -17.70 -19.29
N MET A 202 6.66 -17.96 -18.46
CA MET A 202 6.96 -19.31 -17.94
C MET A 202 5.95 -19.83 -16.90
N ARG A 203 5.16 -18.96 -16.27
CA ARG A 203 4.09 -19.36 -15.33
C ARG A 203 2.78 -19.76 -16.03
N ALA A 204 2.64 -19.47 -17.33
CA ALA A 204 1.46 -19.80 -18.13
C ALA A 204 1.58 -21.11 -18.92
N VAL A 205 2.76 -21.75 -18.94
CA VAL A 205 3.03 -23.00 -19.69
C VAL A 205 3.11 -24.23 -18.77
N LYS A 206 2.82 -24.07 -17.46
CA LYS A 206 2.68 -25.17 -16.49
C LYS A 206 1.20 -25.47 -16.13
N LEU A 207 0.29 -25.25 -17.06
CA LEU A 207 -1.07 -25.78 -17.03
C LEU A 207 -1.33 -26.56 -18.32
#